data_AF-A0A5K7Z2E4-F1
#
_entry.id   AF-A0A5K7Z2E4-F1
#
_cell.length_a   1.000
_cell.length_b   1.000
_cell.length_c   1.000
_cell.angle_alpha   90.00
_cell.angle_beta   90.00
_cell.angle_gamma   90.00
#
_symmetry.space_group_name_H-M   'P 1'
#
loop_
_entity.id
_entity.type
_entity.pdbx_description
1 polymer ?
#
loop_
_entity_poly.entity_id
_entity_poly.type
_entity_poly.pdbx_seq_one_letter_code
_entity_poly.pdbx_strand_id
1 'polypeptide(L)'
;MYNRILDLSERETANSVTVANRLSGMEPEADEQVDGLQDAALGDQLRNISVDLDNRWKGAVFALNPTNPDAARHFCTSAREIFTQLLVIKAPDASVISLIPDCDRTEHGRPTRRAKIRYFLHRKGMIEESLEDFVEQDIENILQLFRVFNDGTHGSAGTFDFRQLSAIKKRVEDGIMFLTELITAS
;
A
#
# COMPACT_ATOMS: atom_id res chain seq x y z
N MET A 1 -16.50 9.65 10.12
CA MET A 1 -15.97 8.88 8.97
C MET A 1 -15.06 9.75 8.10
N TYR A 2 -15.55 10.88 7.58
CA TYR A 2 -14.74 11.84 6.81
C TYR A 2 -13.44 12.28 7.53
N ASN A 3 -13.56 12.81 8.76
CA ASN A 3 -12.38 13.22 9.55
C ASN A 3 -11.38 12.08 9.78
N ARG A 4 -11.85 10.84 9.91
CA ARG A 4 -10.96 9.67 10.08
C ARG A 4 -10.14 9.40 8.81
N ILE A 5 -10.74 9.56 7.63
CA ILE A 5 -10.02 9.38 6.37
C ILE A 5 -9.01 10.52 6.17
N LEU A 6 -9.37 11.76 6.53
CA LEU A 6 -8.41 12.88 6.52
C LEU A 6 -7.24 12.66 7.49
N ASP A 7 -7.50 12.26 8.73
CA ASP A 7 -6.44 11.95 9.70
C ASP A 7 -5.49 10.86 9.18
N LEU A 8 -6.04 9.87 8.45
CA LEU A 8 -5.25 8.82 7.83
C LEU A 8 -4.45 9.35 6.62
N SER A 9 -5.02 10.22 5.79
CA SER A 9 -4.32 10.89 4.70
C SER A 9 -3.13 11.74 5.18
N GLU A 10 -3.28 12.44 6.30
CA GLU A 10 -2.19 13.20 6.91
C GLU A 10 -1.05 12.28 7.38
N ARG A 11 -1.39 11.13 7.96
CA ARG A 11 -0.42 10.11 8.36
C ARG A 11 0.31 9.52 7.16
N GLU A 12 -0.39 9.20 6.06
CA GLU A 12 0.23 8.70 4.83
C GLU A 12 1.20 9.71 4.22
N THR A 13 0.88 10.99 4.31
CA THR A 13 1.77 12.08 3.88
C THR A 13 3.03 12.13 4.74
N ALA A 14 2.88 12.10 6.07
CA ALA A 14 4.01 12.09 7.01
C ALA A 14 4.91 10.85 6.80
N ASN A 15 4.30 9.67 6.66
CA ASN A 15 4.99 8.41 6.39
C ASN A 15 5.82 8.46 5.10
N SER A 16 5.25 9.03 4.03
CA SER A 16 5.94 9.18 2.75
C SER A 16 7.19 10.08 2.87
N VAL A 17 7.09 11.17 3.63
CA VAL A 17 8.24 12.06 3.89
C VAL A 17 9.32 11.38 4.73
N THR A 18 8.94 10.67 5.80
CA THR A 18 9.88 9.92 6.64
C THR A 18 10.67 8.91 5.82
N VAL A 19 10.01 8.14 4.95
CA VAL A 19 10.69 7.14 4.12
C VAL A 19 11.64 7.80 3.13
N ALA A 20 11.23 8.89 2.47
CA ALA A 20 12.08 9.62 1.54
C ALA A 20 13.36 10.16 2.22
N ASN A 21 13.23 10.71 3.43
CA ASN A 21 14.37 11.21 4.20
C ASN A 21 15.34 10.09 4.59
N ARG A 22 14.82 8.93 5.00
CA ARG A 22 15.65 7.75 5.36
C ARG A 22 16.39 7.19 4.17
N LEU A 23 15.74 7.07 3.02
CA LEU A 23 16.38 6.62 1.80
C LEU A 23 17.47 7.60 1.33
N SER A 24 17.30 8.88 1.63
CA SER A 24 18.28 9.94 1.31
C SER A 24 19.41 10.08 2.35
N GLY A 25 19.38 9.31 3.45
CA GLY A 25 20.35 9.41 4.54
C GLY A 25 20.26 10.69 5.37
N MET A 26 19.11 11.38 5.34
CA MET A 26 18.90 12.69 5.98
C MET A 26 18.36 12.60 7.42
N GLU A 27 17.97 11.43 7.92
CA GLU A 27 17.51 11.23 9.30
C GLU A 27 18.61 10.64 10.20
N PRO A 28 18.78 11.15 11.44
CA PRO A 28 19.71 10.59 12.42
C PRO A 28 19.26 9.21 12.90
N GLU A 29 20.21 8.42 13.41
CA GLU A 29 19.97 7.07 13.94
C GLU A 29 19.06 7.11 15.17
N ALA A 30 17.77 6.80 15.00
CA ALA A 30 16.87 6.49 16.10
C ALA A 30 16.72 4.96 16.22
N ASP A 31 16.64 4.46 17.45
CA ASP A 31 16.33 3.04 17.73
C ASP A 31 14.92 2.72 17.24
N GLU A 32 14.82 1.88 16.19
CA GLU A 32 13.54 1.38 15.71
C GLU A 32 13.22 0.02 16.32
N GLN A 33 12.10 -0.04 17.05
CA GLN A 33 11.42 -1.30 17.31
C GLN A 33 10.61 -1.65 16.06
N VAL A 34 10.89 -2.81 15.46
CA VAL A 34 9.97 -3.43 14.50
C VAL A 34 8.67 -3.72 15.26
N ASP A 35 7.62 -2.95 15.00
CA ASP A 35 6.36 -3.05 15.74
C ASP A 35 5.58 -4.31 15.30
N GLY A 36 5.92 -5.45 15.89
CA GLY A 36 5.24 -6.72 15.63
C GLY A 36 3.74 -6.72 16.00
N LEU A 37 3.26 -5.71 16.74
CA LEU A 37 1.83 -5.55 17.02
C LEU A 37 1.07 -5.03 15.79
N GLN A 38 1.67 -4.14 14.98
CA GLN A 38 1.07 -3.68 13.73
C GLN A 38 0.98 -4.80 12.70
N ASP A 39 2.02 -5.62 12.59
CA ASP A 39 2.02 -6.77 11.67
C ASP A 39 0.87 -7.74 11.97
N ALA A 40 0.62 -8.00 13.26
CA ALA A 40 -0.47 -8.84 13.71
C ALA A 40 -1.84 -8.22 13.38
N ALA A 41 -2.01 -6.92 13.65
CA ALA A 41 -3.23 -6.19 13.36
C ALA A 41 -3.56 -6.18 11.86
N LEU A 42 -2.57 -5.90 11.01
CA LEU A 42 -2.73 -5.94 9.55
C LEU A 42 -3.07 -7.36 9.09
N GLY A 43 -2.35 -8.38 9.58
CA GLY A 43 -2.61 -9.77 9.24
C GLY A 43 -4.06 -10.20 9.53
N ASP A 44 -4.60 -9.80 10.68
CA ASP A 44 -6.00 -10.09 11.04
C ASP A 44 -7.00 -9.32 10.16
N GLN A 45 -6.75 -8.05 9.85
CA GLN A 45 -7.58 -7.29 8.91
C GLN A 45 -7.60 -7.92 7.51
N LEU A 46 -6.44 -8.30 6.99
CA LEU A 46 -6.32 -8.97 5.70
C LEU A 46 -7.03 -10.33 5.71
N ARG A 47 -6.87 -11.13 6.77
CA ARG A 47 -7.53 -12.43 6.92
C ARG A 47 -9.06 -12.30 6.88
N ASN A 48 -9.61 -11.26 7.49
CA ASN A 48 -11.05 -10.97 7.46
C ASN A 48 -11.56 -10.65 6.04
N ILE A 49 -10.69 -10.21 5.14
CA ILE A 49 -11.01 -10.02 3.73
C ILE A 49 -10.78 -11.30 2.92
N SER A 50 -9.61 -11.91 3.07
CA SER A 50 -9.21 -13.17 2.44
C SER A 50 -7.99 -13.77 3.14
N VAL A 51 -8.03 -15.07 3.39
CA VAL A 51 -6.87 -15.83 3.91
C VAL A 51 -5.66 -15.73 2.97
N ASP A 52 -5.88 -15.63 1.65
CA ASP A 52 -4.80 -15.47 0.67
C ASP A 52 -4.04 -14.15 0.87
N LEU A 53 -4.74 -13.07 1.25
CA LEU A 53 -4.10 -11.77 1.50
C LEU A 53 -3.20 -11.79 2.74
N ASP A 54 -3.67 -12.43 3.82
CA ASP A 54 -2.86 -12.65 5.04
C ASP A 54 -1.61 -13.50 4.72
N ASN A 55 -1.77 -14.58 3.97
CA ASN A 55 -0.65 -15.42 3.55
C ASN A 55 0.37 -14.65 2.69
N ARG A 56 -0.09 -13.79 1.77
CA ARG A 56 0.79 -12.93 0.97
C ARG A 56 1.56 -11.94 1.83
N TRP A 57 0.92 -11.34 2.84
CA TRP A 57 1.61 -10.41 3.74
C TRP A 57 2.69 -11.12 4.55
N LYS A 58 2.37 -12.28 5.13
CA LYS A 58 3.34 -13.12 5.84
C LYS A 58 4.51 -13.52 4.95
N GLY A 59 4.24 -13.93 3.71
CA GLY A 59 5.26 -14.25 2.72
C GLY A 59 6.14 -13.05 2.37
N ALA A 60 5.55 -11.87 2.21
CA ALA A 60 6.27 -10.64 1.96
C ALA A 60 7.24 -10.31 3.12
N VAL A 61 6.73 -10.25 4.35
CA VAL A 61 7.53 -9.94 5.54
C VAL A 61 8.62 -11.00 5.77
N PHE A 62 8.30 -12.28 5.59
CA PHE A 62 9.28 -13.35 5.69
C PHE A 62 10.41 -13.22 4.65
N ALA A 63 10.10 -12.73 3.44
CA ALA A 63 11.08 -12.53 2.39
C ALA A 63 12.09 -11.42 2.70
N LEU A 64 11.76 -10.44 3.55
CA LEU A 64 12.64 -9.35 4.01
C LEU A 64 13.71 -9.84 5.01
N ASN A 65 14.37 -10.95 4.67
CA ASN A 65 15.52 -11.47 5.39
C ASN A 65 16.80 -10.91 4.74
N PRO A 66 17.73 -10.28 5.49
CA PRO A 66 18.99 -9.77 4.94
C PRO A 66 19.88 -10.85 4.27
N THR A 67 19.66 -12.12 4.60
CA THR A 67 20.38 -13.25 3.98
C THR A 67 19.75 -13.74 2.67
N ASN A 68 18.55 -13.24 2.32
CA ASN A 68 17.86 -13.56 1.08
C ASN A 68 18.26 -12.55 -0.02
N PRO A 69 19.05 -12.96 -1.04
CA PRO A 69 19.47 -12.05 -2.10
C PRO A 69 18.32 -11.54 -2.98
N ASP A 70 17.17 -12.24 -2.99
CA ASP A 70 15.97 -11.86 -3.74
C ASP A 70 14.87 -11.25 -2.83
N ALA A 71 15.23 -10.83 -1.60
CA ALA A 71 14.30 -10.29 -0.60
C ALA A 71 13.40 -9.17 -1.16
N ALA A 72 14.02 -8.19 -1.82
CA ALA A 72 13.30 -7.04 -2.40
C ALA A 72 12.29 -7.48 -3.46
N ARG A 73 12.70 -8.35 -4.39
CA ARG A 73 11.82 -8.82 -5.48
C ARG A 73 10.62 -9.59 -4.92
N HIS A 74 10.84 -10.48 -3.96
CA HIS A 74 9.78 -11.27 -3.35
C HIS A 74 8.82 -10.41 -2.52
N PHE A 75 9.34 -9.48 -1.72
CA PHE A 75 8.52 -8.53 -0.96
C PHE A 75 7.67 -7.65 -1.89
N CYS A 76 8.31 -7.00 -2.88
CA CYS A 76 7.63 -6.12 -3.84
C CYS A 76 6.54 -6.83 -4.65
N THR A 77 6.79 -8.07 -5.07
CA THR A 77 5.82 -8.86 -5.83
C THR A 77 4.60 -9.15 -4.97
N SER A 78 4.82 -9.72 -3.78
CA SER A 78 3.75 -10.11 -2.85
C SER A 78 2.94 -8.89 -2.40
N ALA A 79 3.59 -7.79 -2.05
CA ALA A 79 2.94 -6.56 -1.61
C ALA A 79 2.10 -5.91 -2.73
N ARG A 80 2.59 -5.86 -3.97
CA ARG A 80 1.83 -5.36 -5.12
C ARG A 80 0.57 -6.19 -5.38
N GLU A 81 0.66 -7.51 -5.23
CA GLU A 81 -0.49 -8.38 -5.36
C GLU A 81 -1.55 -8.12 -4.28
N ILE A 82 -1.15 -7.78 -3.05
CA ILE A 82 -2.09 -7.40 -1.99
C ILE A 82 -2.92 -6.17 -2.40
N PHE A 83 -2.27 -5.08 -2.84
CA PHE A 83 -2.98 -3.88 -3.32
C PHE A 83 -3.96 -4.21 -4.45
N THR A 84 -3.51 -5.01 -5.42
CA THR A 84 -4.33 -5.41 -6.57
C THR A 84 -5.54 -6.22 -6.13
N GLN A 85 -5.34 -7.23 -5.28
CA GLN A 85 -6.38 -8.15 -4.84
C GLN A 85 -7.39 -7.48 -3.91
N LEU A 86 -6.96 -6.56 -3.02
CA LEU A 86 -7.88 -5.77 -2.19
C LEU A 86 -8.91 -5.03 -3.03
N LEU A 87 -8.45 -4.35 -4.09
CA LEU A 87 -9.31 -3.60 -5.00
C LEU A 87 -10.23 -4.52 -5.81
N VAL A 88 -9.71 -5.65 -6.31
CA VAL A 88 -10.51 -6.62 -7.08
C VAL A 88 -11.62 -7.24 -6.23
N ILE A 89 -11.31 -7.64 -4.99
CA ILE A 89 -12.25 -8.28 -4.07
C ILE A 89 -13.34 -7.29 -3.65
N LYS A 90 -12.96 -6.05 -3.29
CA LYS A 90 -13.90 -5.08 -2.69
C LYS A 90 -14.60 -4.16 -3.69
N ALA A 91 -14.05 -4.00 -4.90
CA ALA A 91 -14.66 -3.27 -5.99
C ALA A 91 -14.75 -4.14 -7.27
N PRO A 92 -15.65 -5.15 -7.29
CA PRO A 92 -15.90 -5.93 -8.50
C PRO A 92 -16.30 -5.03 -9.68
N ASP A 93 -15.80 -5.33 -10.89
CA ASP A 93 -15.97 -4.48 -12.07
C ASP A 93 -17.44 -4.11 -12.34
N ALA A 94 -18.34 -5.10 -12.25
CA ALA A 94 -19.76 -4.89 -12.43
C ALA A 94 -20.36 -3.92 -11.40
N SER A 95 -19.92 -3.98 -10.14
CA SER A 95 -20.39 -3.09 -9.07
C SER A 95 -19.89 -1.66 -9.29
N VAL A 96 -18.65 -1.50 -9.74
CA VAL A 96 -18.09 -0.18 -10.09
C VAL A 96 -18.87 0.45 -11.23
N ILE A 97 -19.06 -0.30 -12.32
CA ILE A 97 -19.79 0.16 -13.51
C ILE A 97 -21.26 0.46 -13.18
N SER A 98 -21.88 -0.33 -12.29
CA SER A 98 -23.27 -0.08 -11.89
C SER A 98 -23.43 1.21 -11.09
N LEU A 99 -22.46 1.57 -10.24
CA LEU A 99 -22.51 2.80 -9.44
C LEU A 99 -22.03 4.02 -10.23
N ILE A 100 -21.03 3.81 -11.11
CA ILE A 100 -20.36 4.85 -11.87
C ILE A 100 -20.26 4.37 -13.33
N PRO A 101 -21.34 4.50 -14.14
CA PRO A 101 -21.37 3.99 -15.50
C PRO A 101 -20.27 4.56 -16.40
N ASP A 102 -19.98 5.85 -16.24
CA ASP A 102 -19.01 6.63 -17.01
C ASP A 102 -17.61 6.62 -16.38
N CYS A 103 -17.29 5.61 -15.57
CA CYS A 103 -15.96 5.51 -14.96
C CYS A 103 -14.87 5.26 -16.02
N ASP A 104 -13.65 5.71 -15.72
CA ASP A 104 -12.49 5.41 -16.55
C ASP A 104 -12.23 3.90 -16.64
N ARG A 105 -11.87 3.44 -17.83
CA ARG A 105 -11.61 2.03 -18.12
C ARG A 105 -10.26 1.86 -18.80
N THR A 106 -9.65 0.72 -18.55
CA THR A 106 -8.49 0.21 -19.28
C THR A 106 -8.86 -0.12 -20.73
N GLU A 107 -7.86 -0.34 -21.58
CA GLU A 107 -8.04 -0.78 -22.98
C GLU A 107 -8.88 -2.07 -23.10
N HIS A 108 -8.86 -2.92 -22.07
CA HIS A 108 -9.65 -4.15 -21.99
C HIS A 108 -11.05 -3.94 -21.40
N GLY A 109 -11.48 -2.70 -21.20
CA GLY A 109 -12.83 -2.35 -20.73
C GLY A 109 -13.06 -2.54 -19.23
N ARG A 110 -12.03 -2.84 -18.44
CA ARG A 110 -12.13 -2.96 -16.97
C ARG A 110 -11.94 -1.60 -16.27
N PRO A 111 -12.68 -1.29 -15.19
CA PRO A 111 -12.46 -0.08 -14.41
C PRO A 111 -11.00 0.05 -13.95
N THR A 112 -10.46 1.26 -14.05
CA THR A 112 -9.09 1.57 -13.58
C THR A 112 -8.98 1.49 -12.05
N ARG A 113 -7.75 1.48 -11.51
CA ARG A 113 -7.51 1.62 -10.06
C ARG A 113 -8.21 2.86 -9.50
N ARG A 114 -8.03 4.00 -10.15
CA ARG A 114 -8.71 5.26 -9.83
C ARG A 114 -10.23 5.12 -9.81
N ALA A 115 -10.83 4.45 -10.79
CA ALA A 115 -12.27 4.19 -10.81
C ALA A 115 -12.74 3.33 -9.63
N LYS A 116 -11.95 2.33 -9.23
CA LYS A 116 -12.22 1.50 -8.04
C LYS A 116 -12.09 2.31 -6.73
N ILE A 117 -11.14 3.23 -6.64
CA ILE A 117 -11.00 4.16 -5.51
C ILE A 117 -12.22 5.08 -5.41
N ARG A 118 -12.61 5.71 -6.53
CA ARG A 118 -13.83 6.53 -6.63
C ARG A 118 -15.06 5.76 -6.14
N TYR A 119 -15.19 4.50 -6.54
CA TYR A 119 -16.28 3.64 -6.08
C TYR A 119 -16.35 3.52 -4.55
N PHE A 120 -15.21 3.35 -3.85
CA PHE A 120 -15.20 3.29 -2.39
C PHE A 120 -15.55 4.61 -1.72
N LEU A 121 -15.04 5.71 -2.25
CA LEU A 121 -15.30 7.05 -1.73
C LEU A 121 -16.78 7.43 -1.91
N HIS A 122 -17.34 7.19 -3.10
CA HIS A 122 -18.77 7.42 -3.39
C HIS A 122 -19.68 6.63 -2.46
N ARG A 123 -19.36 5.36 -2.16
CA ARG A 123 -20.14 4.53 -1.23
C ARG A 123 -20.20 5.09 0.19
N LYS A 124 -19.30 6.01 0.53
CA LYS A 124 -19.24 6.70 1.83
C LYS A 124 -19.72 8.14 1.75
N GLY A 125 -20.24 8.58 0.61
CA GLY A 125 -20.66 9.95 0.38
C GLY A 125 -19.52 10.96 0.27
N MET A 126 -18.28 10.49 0.03
CA MET A 126 -17.12 11.33 -0.24
C MET A 126 -16.93 11.42 -1.75
N ILE A 127 -17.23 12.58 -2.33
CA ILE A 127 -17.29 12.79 -3.79
C ILE A 127 -16.25 13.86 -4.20
N GLU A 128 -15.34 14.21 -3.30
CA GLU A 128 -14.29 15.18 -3.57
C GLU A 128 -13.19 14.56 -4.47
N GLU A 129 -13.03 15.11 -5.67
CA GLU A 129 -11.99 14.68 -6.63
C GLU A 129 -10.58 14.77 -6.03
N SER A 130 -10.30 15.77 -5.19
CA SER A 130 -9.01 15.91 -4.51
C SER A 130 -8.69 14.74 -3.58
N LEU A 131 -9.71 14.11 -2.99
CA LEU A 131 -9.52 12.93 -2.15
C LEU A 131 -9.29 11.69 -3.02
N GLU A 132 -9.96 11.58 -4.17
CA GLU A 132 -9.66 10.53 -5.16
C GLU A 132 -8.22 10.61 -5.66
N ASP A 133 -7.79 11.83 -6.03
CA ASP A 133 -6.42 12.13 -6.46
C ASP A 133 -5.39 11.73 -5.41
N PHE A 134 -5.64 12.13 -4.16
CA PHE A 134 -4.76 11.81 -3.05
C PHE A 134 -4.58 10.31 -2.90
N VAL A 135 -5.67 9.54 -2.81
CA VAL A 135 -5.58 8.09 -2.59
C VAL A 135 -4.92 7.39 -3.77
N GLU A 136 -5.24 7.79 -5.01
CA GLU A 136 -4.62 7.24 -6.20
C GLU A 136 -3.12 7.52 -6.24
N GLN A 137 -2.72 8.76 -5.94
CA GLN A 137 -1.32 9.16 -5.92
C GLN A 137 -0.55 8.48 -4.80
N ASP A 138 -1.16 8.29 -3.63
CA ASP A 138 -0.54 7.59 -2.51
C ASP A 138 -0.21 6.14 -2.85
N ILE A 139 -1.19 5.40 -3.41
CA ILE A 139 -0.97 4.02 -3.86
C ILE A 139 0.08 3.99 -4.98
N GLU A 140 0.04 4.94 -5.92
CA GLU A 140 1.03 5.03 -6.98
C GLU A 140 2.45 5.26 -6.44
N ASN A 141 2.62 6.13 -5.45
CA ASN A 141 3.91 6.39 -4.81
C ASN A 141 4.48 5.11 -4.16
N ILE A 142 3.65 4.31 -3.50
CA ILE A 142 4.06 3.00 -2.95
C ILE A 142 4.49 2.05 -4.07
N LEU A 143 3.71 1.96 -5.16
CA LEU A 143 4.06 1.08 -6.28
C LEU A 143 5.34 1.52 -7.01
N GLN A 144 5.64 2.82 -7.02
CA GLN A 144 6.88 3.37 -7.54
C GLN A 144 8.07 3.07 -6.62
N LEU A 145 7.87 3.10 -5.29
CA LEU A 145 8.88 2.69 -4.32
C LEU A 145 9.37 1.26 -4.57
N PHE A 146 8.49 0.36 -5.03
CA PHE A 146 8.91 -0.99 -5.42
C PHE A 146 9.93 -1.03 -6.55
N ARG A 147 9.92 -0.05 -7.47
CA ARG A 147 10.95 0.03 -8.52
C ARG A 147 12.29 0.42 -7.91
N VAL A 148 12.31 1.49 -7.10
CA VAL A 148 13.51 1.93 -6.38
C VAL A 148 14.08 0.82 -5.51
N PHE A 149 13.21 0.09 -4.82
CA PHE A 149 13.62 -1.00 -3.94
C PHE A 149 14.18 -2.20 -4.71
N ASN A 150 13.63 -2.52 -5.88
CA ASN A 150 14.19 -3.56 -6.74
C ASN A 150 15.50 -3.10 -7.42
N ASP A 151 15.58 -1.86 -7.87
CA ASP A 151 16.75 -1.32 -8.60
C ASP A 151 17.95 -1.11 -7.67
N GLY A 152 17.71 -0.69 -6.41
CA GLY A 152 18.74 -0.54 -5.37
C GLY A 152 19.43 -1.86 -4.99
N THR A 153 18.90 -3.02 -5.39
CA THR A 153 19.59 -4.32 -5.24
C THR A 153 20.60 -4.62 -6.36
N HIS A 154 20.67 -3.78 -7.40
CA HIS A 154 21.52 -3.98 -8.58
C HIS A 154 22.55 -2.83 -8.81
N GLY A 155 22.57 -1.81 -7.96
CA GLY A 155 23.45 -0.63 -8.08
C GLY A 155 24.82 -0.77 -7.40
N SER A 156 25.77 0.12 -7.75
CA SER A 156 27.10 0.24 -7.14
C SER A 156 27.10 0.81 -5.71
N ALA A 157 25.95 1.33 -5.26
CA ALA A 157 25.63 1.56 -3.85
C ALA A 157 24.99 0.27 -3.32
N GLY A 158 25.57 -0.34 -2.28
CA GLY A 158 25.25 -1.70 -1.84
C GLY A 158 23.78 -1.96 -1.46
N THR A 159 23.51 -3.22 -1.09
CA THR A 159 22.22 -3.68 -0.57
C THR A 159 21.64 -2.76 0.50
N PHE A 160 20.33 -2.53 0.47
CA PHE A 160 19.60 -1.80 1.51
C PHE A 160 19.95 -2.36 2.90
N ASP A 161 20.24 -1.46 3.83
CA ASP A 161 20.45 -1.86 5.22
C ASP A 161 19.12 -2.22 5.91
N PHE A 162 19.21 -2.81 7.10
CA PHE A 162 18.03 -3.21 7.87
C PHE A 162 17.06 -2.05 8.17
N ARG A 163 17.56 -0.83 8.33
CA ARG A 163 16.74 0.35 8.64
C ARG A 163 15.96 0.78 7.41
N GLN A 164 16.59 0.81 6.24
CA GLN A 164 15.94 1.10 4.98
C GLN A 164 14.88 0.04 4.65
N LEU A 165 15.20 -1.24 4.87
CA LEU A 165 14.24 -2.35 4.71
C LEU A 165 13.03 -2.19 5.64
N SER A 166 13.26 -1.83 6.91
CA SER A 166 12.21 -1.61 7.89
C SER A 166 11.33 -0.41 7.53
N ALA A 167 11.92 0.69 7.07
CA ALA A 167 11.19 1.86 6.61
C ALA A 167 10.31 1.56 5.39
N ILE A 168 10.83 0.82 4.41
CA ILE A 168 10.06 0.40 3.23
C ILE A 168 8.93 -0.54 3.63
N LYS A 169 9.19 -1.52 4.49
CA LYS A 169 8.14 -2.40 5.05
C LYS A 169 7.03 -1.57 5.67
N LYS A 170 7.39 -0.66 6.59
CA LYS A 170 6.45 0.17 7.32
C LYS A 170 5.59 1.02 6.39
N ARG A 171 6.19 1.64 5.36
CA ARG A 171 5.45 2.42 4.37
C ARG A 171 4.37 1.61 3.68
N VAL A 172 4.72 0.38 3.30
CA VAL A 172 3.83 -0.52 2.56
C VAL A 172 2.73 -1.04 3.48
N GLU A 173 3.09 -1.42 4.71
CA GLU A 173 2.16 -1.83 5.76
C GLU A 173 1.11 -0.74 6.03
N ASP A 174 1.54 0.51 6.21
CA ASP A 174 0.65 1.65 6.44
C ASP A 174 -0.28 1.92 5.26
N GLY A 175 0.23 1.85 4.03
CA GLY A 175 -0.60 2.02 2.84
C GLY A 175 -1.63 0.89 2.67
N ILE A 176 -1.29 -0.35 3.03
CA ILE A 176 -2.24 -1.47 3.02
C ILE A 176 -3.30 -1.27 4.11
N MET A 177 -2.90 -0.83 5.32
CA MET A 177 -3.84 -0.52 6.39
C MET A 177 -4.78 0.62 5.99
N PHE A 178 -4.25 1.70 5.41
CA PHE A 178 -5.04 2.83 4.92
C PHE A 178 -6.07 2.38 3.88
N LEU A 179 -5.65 1.61 2.88
CA LEU A 179 -6.57 1.07 1.88
C LEU A 179 -7.60 0.13 2.52
N THR A 180 -7.19 -0.68 3.50
CA THR A 180 -8.11 -1.59 4.20
C THR A 180 -9.18 -0.84 4.99
N GLU A 181 -8.83 0.23 5.69
CA GLU A 181 -9.79 1.13 6.36
C GLU A 181 -10.73 1.79 5.35
N LEU A 182 -10.18 2.25 4.23
CA LEU A 182 -10.97 2.83 3.14
C LEU A 182 -11.98 1.83 2.58
N ILE A 183 -11.65 0.55 2.41
CA ILE A 183 -12.59 -0.41 1.80
C ILE A 183 -13.51 -1.12 2.81
N THR A 184 -13.18 -1.12 4.11
CA THR A 184 -13.93 -1.88 5.13
C THR A 184 -14.88 -1.03 5.95
N ALA A 185 -14.58 0.24 6.22
CA ALA A 185 -15.46 1.06 7.05
C ALA A 185 -16.84 1.20 6.37
N SER A 186 -17.86 0.56 6.93
CA SER A 186 -19.27 0.67 6.56
C SER A 186 -20.06 0.87 7.84
#